data_AF-A0A397VN05-F1
#
_entry.id   AF-A0A397VN05-F1
#
_cell.length_a   1.000
_cell.length_b   1.000
_cell.length_c   1.000
_cell.angle_alpha   90.00
_cell.angle_beta   90.00
_cell.angle_gamma   90.00
#
_symmetry.space_group_name_H-M   'P 1'
#
loop_
_entity.id
_entity.type
_entity.pdbx_description
1 polymer ?
#
loop_
_entity_poly.entity_id
_entity_poly.type
_entity_poly.pdbx_seq_one_letter_code
_entity_poly.pdbx_strand_id
1 'polypeptide(L)'
;MLKYGLNLGGSKKTPIKRISVFTEEDNNEDSSLDTGSDKNHYTKTVNQQLLSSKAINQSIQEKYKEALEEDPTVFAYDEVYDDMKSVERKRKEVLKGKNDGSVKKPKYVEEILKAAETRQRDYIRAQERKIQKEREAEGDEFDDKETFVTSAYKAQQEELRKAEEEEKQREKNDGAGGKNMANFYRNLLDQTSSAKAAAIEASRSALSSKKIEKRTRSSSASDDSDEDNKHLKTDKELADKARATGKMVILNDDEQIVDKRQLLSPGLNVTKKQTNLSKLSHNINSRTNYYNQNDNEDRYSSKHRNEIRRRERQSKELERQILETQEKKELEEKAREEEILKQFARKNDEQAISDAKARYLARKKKTQL
;
A
#
# COMPACT_ATOMS: atom_id res chain seq x y z
N MET A 1 34.39 34.85 -42.87
CA MET A 1 33.28 34.04 -42.32
C MET A 1 33.19 32.75 -43.14
N LEU A 2 33.96 31.73 -42.77
CA LEU A 2 33.57 30.61 -41.90
C LEU A 2 32.61 29.63 -42.60
N LYS A 3 33.25 28.63 -43.19
CA LYS A 3 32.77 27.49 -43.95
C LYS A 3 32.34 26.41 -42.94
N TYR A 4 31.04 26.29 -42.67
CA TYR A 4 30.48 25.23 -41.83
C TYR A 4 29.72 24.21 -42.68
N GLY A 5 30.48 23.41 -43.43
CA GLY A 5 30.03 22.10 -43.87
C GLY A 5 30.52 21.09 -42.84
N LEU A 6 29.62 20.42 -42.13
CA LEU A 6 29.95 19.32 -41.23
C LEU A 6 30.40 18.14 -42.09
N ASN A 7 31.69 18.12 -42.45
CA ASN A 7 32.31 16.96 -43.08
C ASN A 7 32.32 15.84 -42.04
N LEU A 8 31.35 14.92 -42.12
CA LEU A 8 31.43 13.61 -41.49
C LEU A 8 32.59 12.87 -42.17
N GLY A 9 33.81 13.13 -41.70
CA GLY A 9 34.98 12.35 -42.07
C GLY A 9 34.66 10.90 -41.76
N GLY A 10 34.58 10.07 -42.80
CA GLY A 10 34.43 8.64 -42.66
C GLY A 10 35.61 8.11 -41.85
N SER A 11 35.42 7.96 -40.54
CA SER A 11 36.34 7.22 -39.70
C SER A 11 36.38 5.82 -40.28
N LYS A 12 37.50 5.45 -40.91
CA LYS A 12 37.79 4.05 -41.22
C LYS A 12 37.70 3.31 -39.89
N LYS A 13 36.62 2.57 -39.69
CA LYS A 13 36.49 1.66 -38.54
C LYS A 13 37.59 0.63 -38.74
N THR A 14 38.71 0.78 -38.04
CA THR A 14 39.60 -0.35 -37.82
C THR A 14 38.76 -1.43 -37.13
N PRO A 15 38.77 -2.68 -37.61
CA PRO A 15 38.03 -3.72 -36.93
C PRO A 15 38.64 -3.86 -35.54
N ILE A 16 37.86 -3.53 -34.51
CA ILE A 16 38.21 -3.84 -33.13
C ILE A 16 38.31 -5.36 -33.08
N LYS A 17 39.55 -5.87 -33.04
CA LYS A 17 39.79 -7.30 -32.82
C LYS A 17 39.16 -7.64 -31.48
N ARG A 18 38.08 -8.42 -31.52
CA ARG A 18 37.56 -9.04 -30.31
C ARG A 18 38.61 -10.06 -29.90
N ILE A 19 39.33 -9.78 -28.82
CA ILE A 19 40.27 -10.72 -28.22
C ILE A 19 39.42 -11.85 -27.67
N SER A 20 39.27 -12.88 -28.50
CA SER A 20 38.74 -14.18 -28.15
C SER A 20 39.84 -14.89 -27.35
N VAL A 21 39.59 -15.11 -26.06
CA VAL A 21 40.50 -15.81 -25.14
C VAL A 21 40.74 -17.28 -25.53
N PHE A 22 40.07 -17.78 -26.58
CA PHE A 22 40.11 -19.18 -27.00
C PHE A 22 40.73 -19.44 -28.38
N THR A 23 41.20 -18.40 -29.09
CA THR A 23 41.69 -18.57 -30.47
C THR A 23 42.92 -17.72 -30.76
N GLU A 24 44.03 -18.03 -30.13
CA GLU A 24 45.36 -17.71 -30.66
C GLU A 24 46.15 -19.01 -30.83
N GLU A 25 45.80 -19.75 -31.88
CA GLU A 25 46.71 -20.70 -32.51
C GLU A 25 46.93 -20.25 -33.95
N ASP A 26 48.21 -20.11 -34.25
CA ASP A 26 48.83 -20.34 -35.54
C ASP A 26 48.65 -19.28 -36.63
N ASN A 27 49.62 -18.37 -36.70
CA ASN A 27 50.08 -17.77 -37.95
C ASN A 27 51.46 -17.14 -37.69
N ASN A 28 52.51 -17.94 -37.85
CA ASN A 28 53.82 -17.50 -38.31
C ASN A 28 54.50 -18.68 -39.02
N GLU A 29 54.21 -18.84 -40.31
CA GLU A 29 55.14 -19.46 -41.24
C GLU A 29 56.36 -18.53 -41.39
N ASP A 30 57.44 -18.83 -40.69
CA ASP A 30 58.79 -18.67 -41.25
C ASP A 30 59.57 -19.95 -40.97
N SER A 31 60.12 -20.52 -42.03
CA SER A 31 60.76 -21.82 -42.04
C SER A 31 62.13 -21.75 -41.34
N SER A 32 62.27 -22.46 -40.23
CA SER A 32 63.52 -23.14 -39.92
C SER A 32 63.20 -24.48 -39.30
N LEU A 33 63.54 -25.54 -40.03
CA LEU A 33 63.53 -26.92 -39.57
C LEU A 33 64.61 -27.08 -38.50
N ASP A 34 64.22 -27.08 -37.22
CA ASP A 34 64.98 -27.72 -36.15
C ASP A 34 64.07 -28.70 -35.41
N THR A 35 64.13 -29.96 -35.81
CA THR A 35 63.37 -31.06 -35.21
C THR A 35 64.03 -31.52 -33.92
N GLY A 36 63.78 -30.80 -32.83
CA GLY A 36 64.26 -31.24 -31.52
C GLY A 36 63.92 -30.35 -30.33
N SER A 37 62.64 -30.26 -29.91
CA SER A 37 62.22 -30.08 -28.48
C SER A 37 60.77 -29.52 -28.29
N ASP A 38 59.75 -30.11 -28.91
CA ASP A 38 58.36 -29.60 -28.75
C ASP A 38 57.65 -30.01 -27.45
N LYS A 39 58.10 -31.07 -26.75
CA LYS A 39 57.49 -31.51 -25.48
C LYS A 39 57.74 -30.53 -24.32
N ASN A 40 58.84 -29.76 -24.41
CA ASN A 40 59.22 -28.79 -23.38
C ASN A 40 58.45 -27.47 -23.50
N HIS A 41 57.99 -27.10 -24.70
CA HIS A 41 57.20 -25.88 -24.92
C HIS A 41 55.76 -26.05 -24.39
N TYR A 42 55.11 -27.18 -24.66
CA TYR A 42 53.76 -27.46 -24.17
C TYR A 42 53.70 -27.56 -22.64
N THR A 43 54.68 -28.22 -22.01
CA THR A 43 54.74 -28.31 -20.54
C THR A 43 55.05 -26.96 -19.89
N LYS A 44 55.84 -26.10 -20.54
CA LYS A 44 56.13 -24.74 -20.06
C LYS A 44 54.91 -23.82 -20.14
N THR A 45 54.11 -23.88 -21.20
CA THR A 45 52.88 -23.08 -21.33
C THR A 45 51.80 -23.51 -20.34
N VAL A 46 51.61 -24.82 -20.14
CA VAL A 46 50.68 -25.36 -19.13
C VAL A 46 51.12 -24.97 -17.71
N ASN A 47 52.41 -25.05 -17.40
CA ASN A 47 52.93 -24.63 -16.10
C ASN A 47 52.76 -23.11 -15.87
N GLN A 48 52.93 -22.30 -16.91
CA GLN A 48 52.70 -20.85 -16.84
C GLN A 48 51.21 -20.52 -16.62
N GLN A 49 50.30 -21.24 -17.29
CA GLN A 49 48.85 -21.13 -17.05
C GLN A 49 48.47 -21.56 -15.63
N LEU A 50 49.08 -22.64 -15.11
CA LEU A 50 48.85 -23.10 -13.74
C LEU A 50 49.36 -22.09 -12.69
N LEU A 51 50.52 -21.47 -12.89
CA LEU A 51 51.04 -20.41 -12.01
C LEU A 51 50.14 -19.16 -12.02
N SER A 52 49.66 -18.76 -13.20
CA SER A 52 48.67 -17.68 -13.34
C SER A 52 47.35 -18.02 -12.62
N SER A 53 46.84 -19.24 -12.80
CA SER A 53 45.63 -19.70 -12.11
C SER A 53 45.79 -19.72 -10.59
N LYS A 54 46.98 -20.11 -10.07
CA LYS A 54 47.28 -20.08 -8.63
C LYS A 54 47.27 -18.66 -8.07
N ALA A 55 47.86 -17.70 -8.78
CA ALA A 55 47.83 -16.29 -8.38
C ALA A 55 46.40 -15.73 -8.36
N ILE A 56 45.60 -16.05 -9.39
CA ILE A 56 44.18 -15.68 -9.45
C ILE A 56 43.42 -16.29 -8.26
N ASN A 57 43.61 -17.58 -7.98
CA ASN A 57 42.96 -18.27 -6.87
C ASN A 57 43.35 -17.70 -5.50
N GLN A 58 44.62 -17.31 -5.30
CA GLN A 58 45.06 -16.63 -4.07
C GLN A 58 44.35 -15.29 -3.89
N SER A 59 44.30 -14.46 -4.94
CA SER A 59 43.60 -13.17 -4.89
C SER A 59 42.09 -13.33 -4.63
N ILE A 60 41.47 -14.42 -5.10
CA ILE A 60 40.07 -14.74 -4.82
C ILE A 60 39.89 -15.17 -3.36
N GLN A 61 40.80 -15.96 -2.81
CA GLN A 61 40.74 -16.38 -1.41
C GLN A 61 40.94 -15.22 -0.44
N GLU A 62 41.84 -14.28 -0.76
CA GLU A 62 42.03 -13.06 0.02
C GLU A 62 40.74 -12.24 0.06
N LYS A 63 40.12 -11.99 -1.11
CA LYS A 63 38.83 -11.30 -1.20
C LYS A 63 37.70 -12.04 -0.48
N TYR A 64 37.70 -13.37 -0.52
CA TYR A 64 36.72 -14.18 0.21
C TYR A 64 36.87 -14.00 1.74
N LYS A 65 38.11 -14.00 2.23
CA LYS A 65 38.40 -13.79 3.67
C LYS A 65 38.04 -12.36 4.09
N GLU A 66 38.46 -11.36 3.33
CA GLU A 66 38.12 -9.96 3.55
C GLU A 66 36.60 -9.76 3.63
N ALA A 67 35.85 -10.31 2.67
CA ALA A 67 34.39 -10.26 2.68
C ALA A 67 33.76 -10.96 3.90
N LEU A 68 34.34 -12.08 4.36
CA LEU A 68 33.84 -12.82 5.53
C LEU A 68 34.19 -12.12 6.86
N GLU A 69 35.29 -11.36 6.90
CA GLU A 69 35.69 -10.52 8.03
C GLU A 69 34.80 -9.29 8.17
N GLU A 70 34.43 -8.65 7.05
CA GLU A 70 33.49 -7.52 7.03
C GLU A 70 32.08 -7.93 7.48
N ASP A 71 31.52 -8.99 6.89
CA ASP A 71 30.22 -9.51 7.28
C ASP A 71 30.14 -11.04 7.05
N PRO A 72 29.99 -11.84 8.13
CA PRO A 72 29.92 -13.29 8.02
C PRO A 72 28.65 -13.79 7.29
N THR A 73 27.69 -12.92 7.01
CA THR A 73 26.45 -13.21 6.28
C THR A 73 26.52 -12.85 4.79
N VAL A 74 27.66 -12.36 4.28
CA VAL A 74 27.83 -11.93 2.87
C VAL A 74 27.44 -13.00 1.84
N PHE A 75 27.67 -14.27 2.15
CA PHE A 75 27.35 -15.38 1.25
C PHE A 75 25.98 -16.04 1.51
N ALA A 76 25.23 -15.58 2.51
CA ALA A 76 23.94 -16.15 2.91
C ALA A 76 22.75 -15.58 2.11
N TYR A 77 22.88 -15.53 0.77
CA TYR A 77 21.90 -14.86 -0.11
C TYR A 77 20.48 -15.42 -0.01
N ASP A 78 20.34 -16.75 0.02
CA ASP A 78 19.02 -17.41 0.03
C ASP A 78 18.31 -17.19 1.38
N GLU A 79 19.04 -17.37 2.48
CA GLU A 79 18.49 -17.21 3.83
C GLU A 79 18.02 -15.77 4.11
N VAL A 80 18.82 -14.75 3.73
CA VAL A 80 18.46 -13.33 3.86
C VAL A 80 17.22 -13.00 3.03
N TYR A 81 17.15 -13.52 1.80
CA TYR A 81 16.04 -13.24 0.88
C TYR A 81 14.73 -13.84 1.37
N ASP A 82 14.76 -15.10 1.81
CA ASP A 82 13.60 -15.80 2.35
C ASP A 82 13.06 -15.11 3.60
N ASP A 83 13.96 -14.70 4.51
CA ASP A 83 13.60 -13.96 5.72
C ASP A 83 12.98 -12.60 5.37
N MET A 84 13.61 -11.82 4.48
CA MET A 84 13.08 -10.54 4.01
C MET A 84 11.69 -10.71 3.37
N LYS A 85 11.50 -11.74 2.54
CA LYS A 85 10.21 -12.06 1.92
C LYS A 85 9.18 -12.56 2.92
N SER A 86 9.59 -13.24 3.98
CA SER A 86 8.70 -13.62 5.07
C SER A 86 8.17 -12.40 5.82
N VAL A 87 9.03 -11.41 6.10
CA VAL A 87 8.66 -10.14 6.73
C VAL A 87 7.74 -9.32 5.82
N GLU A 88 8.03 -9.27 4.52
CA GLU A 88 7.17 -8.59 3.54
C GLU A 88 5.77 -9.24 3.47
N ARG A 89 5.69 -10.59 3.49
CA ARG A 89 4.43 -11.33 3.53
C ARG A 89 3.64 -11.05 4.80
N LYS A 90 4.27 -11.16 5.98
CA LYS A 90 3.65 -10.82 7.28
C LYS A 90 3.12 -9.40 7.30
N ARG A 91 3.89 -8.43 6.77
CA ARG A 91 3.43 -7.04 6.66
C ARG A 91 2.23 -6.91 5.73
N LYS A 92 2.24 -7.55 4.56
CA LYS A 92 1.09 -7.55 3.64
C LYS A 92 -0.14 -8.19 4.28
N GLU A 93 0.04 -9.26 5.05
CA GLU A 93 -1.04 -9.90 5.80
C GLU A 93 -1.61 -8.97 6.89
N VAL A 94 -0.75 -8.26 7.63
CA VAL A 94 -1.20 -7.24 8.59
C VAL A 94 -1.98 -6.10 7.91
N LEU A 95 -1.50 -5.61 6.76
CA LEU A 95 -2.22 -4.60 5.97
C LEU A 95 -3.54 -5.14 5.38
N LYS A 96 -3.60 -6.43 5.04
CA LYS A 96 -4.75 -7.08 4.41
C LYS A 96 -5.78 -7.59 5.43
N GLY A 97 -5.39 -7.86 6.67
CA GLY A 97 -6.10 -8.77 7.56
C GLY A 97 -5.88 -8.59 9.05
N LYS A 98 -5.96 -7.36 9.57
CA LYS A 98 -6.34 -7.11 10.98
C LYS A 98 -7.75 -6.54 11.12
N ASN A 99 -8.68 -6.99 10.27
CA ASN A 99 -10.14 -6.80 10.40
C ASN A 99 -10.91 -8.12 10.24
N ASP A 100 -10.28 -9.28 10.51
CA ASP A 100 -10.98 -10.57 10.44
C ASP A 100 -11.82 -10.87 11.70
N GLY A 101 -11.76 -10.02 12.73
CA GLY A 101 -12.56 -10.15 13.97
C GLY A 101 -13.39 -8.92 14.36
N SER A 102 -13.15 -7.74 13.77
CA SER A 102 -13.94 -6.53 13.96
C SER A 102 -14.64 -6.18 12.65
N VAL A 103 -15.94 -5.88 12.73
CA VAL A 103 -16.79 -5.52 11.58
C VAL A 103 -16.03 -4.57 10.66
N LYS A 104 -15.85 -4.96 9.39
CA LYS A 104 -15.09 -4.20 8.38
C LYS A 104 -15.58 -2.75 8.35
N LYS A 105 -14.79 -1.83 8.91
CA LYS A 105 -15.09 -0.41 8.81
C LYS A 105 -15.04 0.01 7.33
N PRO A 106 -16.02 0.77 6.85
CA PRO A 106 -16.00 1.28 5.49
C PRO A 106 -14.80 2.22 5.29
N LYS A 107 -14.11 2.07 4.15
CA LYS A 107 -12.83 2.71 3.85
C LYS A 107 -12.82 4.24 4.00
N TYR A 108 -13.95 4.90 3.76
CA TYR A 108 -14.02 6.36 3.64
C TYR A 108 -14.83 7.05 4.73
N VAL A 109 -15.59 6.32 5.56
CA VAL A 109 -16.51 6.98 6.52
C VAL A 109 -15.75 7.78 7.56
N GLU A 110 -14.63 7.27 8.07
CA GLU A 110 -13.80 8.02 9.02
C GLU A 110 -13.25 9.31 8.41
N GLU A 111 -12.87 9.30 7.13
CA GLU A 111 -12.40 10.49 6.42
C GLU A 111 -13.54 11.49 6.19
N ILE A 112 -14.74 11.02 5.86
CA ILE A 112 -15.93 11.87 5.69
C ILE A 112 -16.32 12.52 7.01
N LEU A 113 -16.30 11.77 8.11
CA LEU A 113 -16.59 12.28 9.46
C LEU A 113 -15.56 13.33 9.87
N LYS A 114 -14.26 13.04 9.70
CA LYS A 114 -13.19 14.03 9.94
C LYS A 114 -13.39 15.29 9.09
N ALA A 115 -13.74 15.16 7.81
CA ALA A 115 -13.99 16.29 6.93
C ALA A 115 -15.25 17.10 7.33
N ALA A 116 -16.27 16.44 7.86
CA ALA A 116 -17.44 17.13 8.42
C ALA A 116 -17.07 17.92 9.67
N GLU A 117 -16.29 17.32 10.58
CA GLU A 117 -15.81 17.98 11.78
C GLU A 117 -14.89 19.17 11.47
N THR A 118 -13.98 19.07 10.49
CA THR A 118 -13.13 20.19 10.08
C THR A 118 -13.97 21.34 9.54
N ARG A 119 -14.98 21.06 8.71
CA ARG A 119 -15.91 22.11 8.22
C ARG A 119 -16.69 22.77 9.35
N GLN A 120 -17.12 21.99 10.35
CA GLN A 120 -17.82 22.54 11.50
C GLN A 120 -16.90 23.47 12.32
N ARG A 121 -15.65 23.08 12.54
CA ARG A 121 -14.64 23.93 13.19
C ARG A 121 -14.38 25.22 12.40
N ASP A 122 -14.22 25.10 11.08
CA ASP A 122 -14.02 26.26 10.20
C ASP A 122 -15.21 27.21 10.20
N TYR A 123 -16.43 26.66 10.22
CA TYR A 123 -17.67 27.43 10.31
C TYR A 123 -17.73 28.23 11.61
N ILE A 124 -17.46 27.58 12.76
CA ILE A 124 -17.42 28.25 14.06
C ILE A 124 -16.34 29.35 14.07
N ARG A 125 -15.14 29.05 13.57
CA ARG A 125 -14.06 30.03 13.45
C ARG A 125 -14.43 31.24 12.59
N ALA A 126 -15.15 31.01 11.49
CA ALA A 126 -15.63 32.09 10.62
C ALA A 126 -16.68 32.95 11.30
N GLN A 127 -17.61 32.35 12.05
CA GLN A 127 -18.58 33.09 12.85
C GLN A 127 -17.92 33.93 13.94
N GLU A 128 -16.97 33.35 14.68
CA GLU A 128 -16.22 34.04 15.73
C GLU A 128 -15.50 35.28 15.17
N ARG A 129 -14.79 35.12 14.06
CA ARG A 129 -14.12 36.24 13.37
C ARG A 129 -15.11 37.28 12.86
N LYS A 130 -16.30 36.86 12.43
CA LYS A 130 -17.37 37.78 12.01
C LYS A 130 -17.87 38.61 13.19
N ILE A 131 -18.18 37.98 14.32
CA ILE A 131 -18.62 38.67 15.54
C ILE A 131 -17.55 39.63 16.04
N GLN A 132 -16.28 39.20 16.04
CA GLN A 132 -15.16 40.05 16.44
C GLN A 132 -15.04 41.29 15.54
N LYS A 133 -15.20 41.11 14.22
CA LYS A 133 -15.20 42.22 13.26
C LYS A 133 -16.41 43.15 13.42
N GLU A 134 -17.57 42.62 13.77
CA GLU A 134 -18.77 43.42 14.09
C GLU A 134 -18.53 44.26 15.34
N ARG A 135 -17.94 43.70 16.41
CA ARG A 135 -17.56 44.46 17.62
C ARG A 135 -16.51 45.53 17.36
N GLU A 136 -15.49 45.23 16.56
CA GLU A 136 -14.48 46.21 16.17
C GLU A 136 -15.06 47.36 15.32
N ALA A 137 -16.12 47.08 14.55
CA ALA A 137 -16.84 48.10 13.78
C ALA A 137 -17.77 48.95 14.65
N GLU A 138 -18.36 48.37 15.70
CA GLU A 138 -19.12 49.09 16.73
C GLU A 138 -18.21 49.99 17.59
N GLY A 139 -16.92 49.64 17.71
CA GLY A 139 -15.89 50.49 18.32
C GLY A 139 -16.27 50.92 19.73
N ASP A 140 -16.18 52.23 20.00
CA ASP A 140 -16.41 52.81 21.32
C ASP A 140 -17.91 53.03 21.64
N GLU A 141 -18.84 52.67 20.73
CA GLU A 141 -20.28 52.97 20.88
C GLU A 141 -20.92 52.26 22.09
N PHE A 142 -20.29 51.20 22.58
CA PHE A 142 -20.77 50.42 23.72
C PHE A 142 -19.76 50.27 24.87
N ASP A 143 -18.70 51.09 24.90
CA ASP A 143 -17.69 51.05 25.97
C ASP A 143 -18.26 51.41 27.34
N ASP A 144 -19.27 52.28 27.37
CA ASP A 144 -19.97 52.66 28.60
C ASP A 144 -20.91 51.55 29.14
N LYS A 145 -21.11 50.45 28.39
CA LYS A 145 -22.02 49.36 28.78
C LYS A 145 -21.24 48.14 29.26
N GLU A 146 -21.80 47.46 30.26
CA GLU A 146 -21.19 46.26 30.83
C GLU A 146 -21.15 45.10 29.79
N THR A 147 -19.98 44.47 29.64
CA THR A 147 -19.79 43.33 28.73
C THR A 147 -20.00 42.02 29.49
N PHE A 148 -21.05 41.28 29.11
CA PHE A 148 -21.35 39.98 29.71
C PHE A 148 -20.93 38.84 28.80
N VAL A 149 -19.96 38.06 29.26
CA VAL A 149 -19.50 36.86 28.56
C VAL A 149 -19.86 35.61 29.36
N THR A 150 -20.62 34.71 28.75
CA THR A 150 -21.02 33.45 29.39
C THR A 150 -19.81 32.52 29.57
N SER A 151 -19.82 31.69 30.61
CA SER A 151 -18.74 30.72 30.86
C SER A 151 -18.53 29.75 29.69
N ALA A 152 -19.63 29.36 29.03
CA ALA A 152 -19.59 28.49 27.84
C ALA A 152 -18.87 29.13 26.66
N TYR A 153 -19.10 30.43 26.42
CA TYR A 153 -18.43 31.15 25.33
C TYR A 153 -16.93 31.32 25.60
N LYS A 154 -16.53 31.59 26.85
CA LYS A 154 -15.10 31.62 27.23
C LYS A 154 -14.43 30.27 26.98
N ALA A 155 -15.09 29.17 27.36
CA ALA A 155 -14.58 27.82 27.11
C ALA A 155 -14.46 27.51 25.61
N GLN A 156 -15.45 27.92 24.80
CA GLN A 156 -15.41 27.76 23.34
C GLN A 156 -14.25 28.54 22.71
N GLN A 157 -14.01 29.77 23.15
CA GLN A 157 -12.92 30.60 22.66
C GLN A 157 -11.54 30.00 23.01
N GLU A 158 -11.38 29.46 24.22
CA GLU A 158 -10.16 28.75 24.63
C GLU A 158 -9.92 27.47 23.82
N GLU A 159 -10.97 26.68 23.57
CA GLU A 159 -10.90 25.47 22.75
C GLU A 159 -10.48 25.80 21.31
N LEU A 160 -11.07 26.85 20.72
CA LEU A 160 -10.69 27.31 19.38
C LEU A 160 -9.24 27.80 19.33
N ARG A 161 -8.79 28.56 20.32
CA ARG A 161 -7.41 29.04 20.40
C ARG A 161 -6.43 27.87 20.51
N LYS A 162 -6.73 26.88 21.35
CA LYS A 162 -5.92 25.67 21.50
C LYS A 162 -5.89 24.84 20.21
N ALA A 163 -7.04 24.69 19.54
CA ALA A 163 -7.13 23.98 18.27
C ALA A 163 -6.34 24.69 17.16
N GLU A 164 -6.37 26.02 17.10
CA GLU A 164 -5.58 26.81 16.14
C GLU A 164 -4.08 26.73 16.43
N GLU A 165 -3.67 26.74 17.69
CA GLU A 165 -2.27 26.51 18.07
C GLU A 165 -1.79 25.10 17.67
N GLU A 166 -2.58 24.06 17.93
CA GLU A 166 -2.24 22.69 17.51
C GLU A 166 -2.17 22.56 15.98
N GLU A 167 -3.15 23.12 15.26
CA GLU A 167 -3.18 23.12 13.80
C GLU A 167 -1.97 23.88 13.23
N LYS A 168 -1.60 25.02 13.82
CA LYS A 168 -0.41 25.78 13.42
C LYS A 168 0.90 25.05 13.71
N GLN A 169 0.98 24.28 14.80
CA GLN A 169 2.16 23.45 15.07
C GLN A 169 2.23 22.26 14.09
N ARG A 170 1.09 21.61 13.80
CA ARG A 170 1.01 20.57 12.77
C ARG A 170 1.38 21.11 11.40
N GLU A 171 0.86 22.28 11.01
CA GLU A 171 1.19 22.93 9.75
C GLU A 171 2.65 23.36 9.69
N LYS A 172 3.30 23.73 10.79
CA LYS A 172 4.75 23.96 10.78
C LYS A 172 5.55 22.68 10.55
N ASN A 173 5.10 21.58 11.15
CA ASN A 173 5.76 20.28 11.01
C ASN A 173 5.51 19.65 9.62
N ASP A 174 4.29 19.78 9.10
CA ASP A 174 3.85 19.19 7.83
C ASP A 174 4.05 20.14 6.63
N GLY A 175 4.02 21.46 6.86
CA GLY A 175 4.03 22.53 5.84
C GLY A 175 5.42 22.93 5.34
N ALA A 176 6.50 22.36 5.90
CA ALA A 176 7.81 22.40 5.24
C ALA A 176 7.79 21.63 3.89
N GLY A 177 6.78 20.80 3.66
CA GLY A 177 6.52 20.18 2.38
C GLY A 177 5.06 20.37 1.96
N GLY A 178 4.78 21.39 1.15
CA GLY A 178 3.44 21.63 0.59
C GLY A 178 2.79 20.38 -0.03
N LYS A 179 1.48 20.43 -0.28
CA LYS A 179 0.66 19.38 -0.92
C LYS A 179 1.02 19.16 -2.41
N ASN A 180 2.30 19.08 -2.72
CA ASN A 180 2.86 18.86 -4.04
C ASN A 180 3.03 17.35 -4.24
N MET A 181 2.79 16.88 -5.46
CA MET A 181 3.02 15.48 -5.85
C MET A 181 4.44 15.00 -5.49
N ALA A 182 5.44 15.88 -5.54
CA ALA A 182 6.81 15.59 -5.15
C ALA A 182 6.93 15.08 -3.69
N ASN A 183 6.18 15.66 -2.74
CA ASN A 183 6.22 15.24 -1.35
C ASN A 183 5.46 13.94 -1.11
N PHE A 184 4.40 13.69 -1.88
CA PHE A 184 3.77 12.38 -1.91
C PHE A 184 4.75 11.30 -2.36
N TYR A 185 5.49 11.54 -3.45
CA TYR A 185 6.53 10.61 -3.91
C TYR A 185 7.66 10.47 -2.90
N ARG A 186 8.11 11.57 -2.26
CA ARG A 186 9.12 11.51 -1.20
C ARG A 186 8.65 10.63 -0.05
N ASN A 187 7.46 10.87 0.48
CA ASN A 187 6.89 10.08 1.58
C ASN A 187 6.69 8.61 1.20
N LEU A 188 6.28 8.32 -0.04
CA LEU A 188 6.18 6.94 -0.53
C LEU A 188 7.57 6.28 -0.59
N LEU A 189 8.58 6.99 -1.08
CA LEU A 189 9.95 6.51 -1.11
C LEU A 189 10.51 6.30 0.29
N ASP A 190 10.25 7.21 1.23
CA ASP A 190 10.68 7.12 2.63
C ASP A 190 10.00 5.94 3.35
N GLN A 191 8.69 5.74 3.12
CA GLN A 191 7.97 4.60 3.66
C GLN A 191 8.47 3.27 3.10
N THR A 192 8.76 3.21 1.80
CA THR A 192 9.27 1.99 1.16
C THR A 192 10.73 1.71 1.51
N SER A 193 11.57 2.75 1.64
CA SER A 193 12.96 2.63 2.06
C SER A 193 13.06 2.21 3.53
N SER A 194 12.29 2.84 4.42
CA SER A 194 12.19 2.46 5.83
C SER A 194 11.66 1.03 5.99
N ALA A 195 10.63 0.66 5.22
CA ALA A 195 10.12 -0.72 5.19
C ALA A 195 11.21 -1.73 4.83
N LYS A 196 12.01 -1.42 3.81
CA LYS A 196 13.07 -2.28 3.31
C LYS A 196 14.22 -2.35 4.31
N ALA A 197 14.63 -1.23 4.89
CA ALA A 197 15.66 -1.17 5.92
C ALA A 197 15.29 -2.02 7.14
N ALA A 198 14.06 -1.88 7.65
CA ALA A 198 13.56 -2.69 8.75
C ALA A 198 13.50 -4.18 8.41
N ALA A 199 13.15 -4.55 7.17
CA ALA A 199 13.15 -5.95 6.75
C ALA A 199 14.56 -6.55 6.67
N ILE A 200 15.56 -5.77 6.24
CA ILE A 200 16.97 -6.16 6.19
C ILE A 200 17.55 -6.28 7.61
N GLU A 201 17.21 -5.36 8.51
CA GLU A 201 17.66 -5.42 9.90
C GLU A 201 17.05 -6.61 10.65
N ALA A 202 15.77 -6.90 10.38
CA ALA A 202 15.10 -8.08 10.91
C ALA A 202 15.72 -9.38 10.40
N SER A 203 16.06 -9.49 9.11
CA SER A 203 16.73 -10.69 8.57
C SER A 203 18.14 -10.85 9.14
N ARG A 204 18.94 -9.78 9.25
CA ARG A 204 20.26 -9.82 9.91
C ARG A 204 20.17 -10.29 11.36
N SER A 205 19.18 -9.81 12.10
CA SER A 205 18.94 -10.23 13.49
C SER A 205 18.52 -11.70 13.58
N ALA A 206 17.65 -12.16 12.67
CA ALA A 206 17.24 -13.55 12.59
C ALA A 206 18.42 -14.49 12.28
N LEU A 207 19.29 -14.12 11.34
CA LEU A 207 20.49 -14.90 11.00
C LEU A 207 21.49 -14.98 12.16
N SER A 208 21.69 -13.88 12.88
CA SER A 208 22.52 -13.87 14.08
C SER A 208 21.98 -14.83 15.15
N SER A 209 20.66 -14.80 15.41
CA SER A 209 20.01 -15.72 16.35
C SER A 209 20.12 -17.19 15.94
N LYS A 210 19.93 -17.50 14.65
CA LYS A 210 20.02 -18.86 14.10
C LYS A 210 21.45 -19.41 14.14
N LYS A 211 22.46 -18.54 14.01
CA LYS A 211 23.88 -18.90 14.19
C LYS A 211 24.19 -19.24 15.65
N ILE A 212 23.61 -18.53 16.61
CA ILE A 212 23.75 -18.82 18.05
C ILE A 212 23.07 -20.15 18.39
N GLU A 213 21.88 -20.42 17.85
CA GLU A 213 21.20 -21.72 18.01
C GLU A 213 21.99 -22.89 17.40
N LYS A 214 22.56 -22.72 16.19
CA LYS A 214 23.42 -23.77 15.61
C LYS A 214 24.68 -24.02 16.43
N ARG A 215 25.30 -22.97 16.99
CA ARG A 215 26.51 -23.13 17.83
C ARG A 215 26.21 -23.81 19.16
N THR A 216 25.09 -23.46 19.80
CA THR A 216 24.65 -24.07 21.08
C THR A 216 24.21 -25.52 20.92
N ARG A 217 23.60 -25.89 19.78
CA ARG A 217 23.34 -27.29 19.41
C ARG A 217 24.61 -28.06 19.06
N SER A 218 25.62 -27.42 18.47
CA SER A 218 26.89 -28.08 18.14
C SER A 218 27.83 -28.28 19.32
N SER A 219 27.66 -27.56 20.43
CA SER A 219 28.46 -27.71 21.67
C SER A 219 27.79 -28.57 22.74
N SER A 220 26.60 -29.13 22.47
CA SER A 220 25.85 -29.99 23.40
C SER A 220 25.52 -31.38 22.84
N ALA A 221 26.08 -31.75 21.68
CA ALA A 221 25.86 -33.05 21.06
C ALA A 221 27.11 -33.94 21.15
N SER A 222 27.42 -34.36 22.38
CA SER A 222 27.87 -35.72 22.62
C SER A 222 26.74 -36.40 23.39
N ASP A 223 26.13 -37.38 22.74
CA ASP A 223 25.09 -38.29 23.23
C ASP A 223 23.62 -37.81 23.13
N ASP A 224 22.84 -38.70 22.53
CA ASP A 224 21.38 -38.80 22.40
C ASP A 224 20.51 -37.87 21.50
N SER A 225 20.04 -38.51 20.42
CA SER A 225 18.68 -38.49 19.84
C SER A 225 18.21 -37.33 18.93
N ASP A 226 18.27 -37.62 17.63
CA ASP A 226 17.19 -37.53 16.63
C ASP A 226 15.98 -36.59 16.88
N GLU A 227 15.99 -35.41 16.26
CA GLU A 227 14.78 -34.80 15.68
C GLU A 227 15.19 -34.01 14.43
N ASP A 228 15.07 -34.64 13.26
CA ASP A 228 14.99 -34.07 11.90
C ASP A 228 15.41 -35.08 10.81
N ASN A 229 15.61 -36.35 11.16
CA ASN A 229 15.42 -37.41 10.19
C ASN A 229 13.93 -37.59 9.98
N LYS A 230 13.43 -37.24 8.79
CA LYS A 230 12.28 -37.93 8.20
C LYS A 230 12.49 -39.42 8.47
N HIS A 231 11.77 -40.00 9.42
CA HIS A 231 11.62 -41.44 9.46
C HIS A 231 11.05 -41.81 8.09
N LEU A 232 11.92 -42.30 7.21
CA LEU A 232 11.56 -43.14 6.10
C LEU A 232 10.93 -44.36 6.76
N LYS A 233 9.62 -44.25 7.05
CA LYS A 233 8.82 -45.36 7.55
C LYS A 233 9.12 -46.51 6.60
N THR A 234 9.62 -47.60 7.15
CA THR A 234 9.93 -48.79 6.36
C THR A 234 8.67 -49.18 5.59
N ASP A 235 8.85 -49.72 4.38
CA ASP A 235 7.73 -50.06 3.48
C ASP A 235 6.69 -50.97 4.19
N LYS A 236 7.15 -51.79 5.14
CA LYS A 236 6.33 -52.58 6.06
C LYS A 236 5.38 -51.74 6.93
N GLU A 237 5.87 -50.73 7.63
CA GLU A 237 5.02 -49.86 8.45
C GLU A 237 4.00 -49.07 7.62
N LEU A 238 4.37 -48.73 6.38
CA LEU A 238 3.51 -48.02 5.46
C LEU A 238 2.38 -48.94 4.95
N ALA A 239 2.68 -50.22 4.71
CA ALA A 239 1.69 -51.23 4.38
C ALA A 239 0.73 -51.52 5.53
N ASP A 240 1.20 -51.58 6.78
CA ASP A 240 0.34 -51.83 7.94
C ASP A 240 -0.64 -50.67 8.18
N LYS A 241 -0.16 -49.43 8.04
CA LYS A 241 -1.02 -48.23 8.09
C LYS A 241 -2.06 -48.24 6.97
N ALA A 242 -1.66 -48.62 5.75
CA ALA A 242 -2.57 -48.72 4.62
C ALA A 242 -3.65 -49.81 4.82
N ARG A 243 -3.27 -50.98 5.36
CA ARG A 243 -4.20 -52.06 5.74
C ARG A 243 -5.15 -51.63 6.86
N ALA A 244 -4.66 -50.89 7.85
CA ALA A 244 -5.50 -50.31 8.90
C ALA A 244 -6.54 -49.32 8.34
N THR A 245 -6.21 -48.59 7.27
CA THR A 245 -7.16 -47.74 6.53
C THR A 245 -8.06 -48.51 5.54
N GLY A 246 -8.00 -49.84 5.52
CA GLY A 246 -8.82 -50.70 4.67
C GLY A 246 -8.30 -50.88 3.23
N LYS A 247 -7.06 -50.49 2.94
CA LYS A 247 -6.44 -50.69 1.62
C LYS A 247 -5.70 -52.02 1.58
N MET A 248 -5.86 -52.78 0.50
CA MET A 248 -5.07 -53.99 0.29
C MET A 248 -3.70 -53.65 -0.28
N VAL A 249 -2.65 -53.93 0.49
CA VAL A 249 -1.25 -53.74 0.11
C VAL A 249 -0.50 -55.06 0.20
N ILE A 250 0.14 -55.47 -0.89
CA ILE A 250 0.94 -56.70 -0.99
C ILE A 250 2.42 -56.35 -0.76
N LEU A 251 3.10 -57.15 0.06
CA LEU A 251 4.54 -57.05 0.34
C LEU A 251 5.25 -58.26 -0.30
N ASN A 252 6.47 -58.05 -0.81
CA ASN A 252 7.38 -59.13 -1.21
C ASN A 252 8.12 -59.72 0.00
N ASP A 253 8.86 -60.81 -0.22
CA ASP A 253 9.67 -61.49 0.81
C ASP A 253 10.74 -60.57 1.46
N ASP A 254 11.20 -59.53 0.73
CA ASP A 254 12.10 -58.49 1.23
C ASP A 254 11.38 -57.34 1.97
N GLU A 255 10.12 -57.53 2.34
CA GLU A 255 9.27 -56.54 3.05
C GLU A 255 9.05 -55.22 2.29
N GLN A 256 9.25 -55.22 0.98
CA GLN A 256 9.01 -54.08 0.09
C GLN A 256 7.62 -54.12 -0.52
N ILE A 257 7.00 -52.96 -0.73
CA ILE A 257 5.66 -52.87 -1.32
C ILE A 257 5.73 -53.11 -2.82
N VAL A 258 5.01 -54.13 -3.29
CA VAL A 258 4.99 -54.54 -4.70
C VAL A 258 4.38 -53.47 -5.61
N ASP A 259 3.28 -52.83 -5.17
CA ASP A 259 2.60 -51.78 -5.91
C ASP A 259 2.28 -50.55 -5.03
N LYS A 260 3.08 -49.48 -5.21
CA LYS A 260 2.93 -48.22 -4.47
C LYS A 260 1.63 -47.48 -4.82
N ARG A 261 0.93 -47.84 -5.91
CA ARG A 261 -0.37 -47.22 -6.27
C ARG A 261 -1.46 -47.58 -5.27
N GLN A 262 -1.35 -48.75 -4.63
CA GLN A 262 -2.29 -49.21 -3.59
C GLN A 262 -2.25 -48.32 -2.33
N LEU A 263 -1.18 -47.55 -2.13
CA LEU A 263 -1.06 -46.58 -1.05
C LEU A 263 -1.76 -45.26 -1.33
N LEU A 264 -2.02 -44.94 -2.61
CA LEU A 264 -2.63 -43.68 -3.00
C LEU A 264 -4.08 -43.61 -2.49
N SER A 265 -4.55 -42.40 -2.17
CA SER A 265 -5.95 -42.18 -1.80
C SER A 265 -6.84 -42.39 -3.03
N PRO A 266 -7.98 -43.10 -2.93
CA PRO A 266 -8.97 -43.13 -3.99
C PRO A 266 -9.54 -41.73 -4.18
N GLY A 267 -9.17 -41.08 -5.28
CA GLY A 267 -9.64 -39.74 -5.61
C GLY A 267 -9.39 -39.45 -7.08
N LEU A 268 -10.45 -39.12 -7.81
CA LEU A 268 -10.35 -38.49 -9.12
C LEU A 268 -9.54 -37.20 -8.94
N ASN A 269 -8.44 -37.03 -9.67
CA ASN A 269 -7.69 -35.77 -9.73
C ASN A 269 -8.59 -34.69 -10.35
N VAL A 270 -9.54 -34.16 -9.59
CA VAL A 270 -10.36 -33.02 -10.00
C VAL A 270 -9.44 -31.82 -9.94
N THR A 271 -8.75 -31.57 -11.05
CA THR A 271 -8.11 -30.28 -11.28
C THR A 271 -9.19 -29.22 -11.08
N LYS A 272 -9.00 -28.32 -10.11
CA LYS A 272 -9.89 -27.16 -9.97
C LYS A 272 -9.91 -26.46 -11.32
N LYS A 273 -11.05 -26.56 -12.01
CA LYS A 273 -11.33 -25.86 -13.26
C LYS A 273 -10.96 -24.40 -13.02
N GLN A 274 -9.91 -23.92 -13.69
CA GLN A 274 -9.55 -22.52 -13.61
C GLN A 274 -10.79 -21.71 -13.99
N THR A 275 -11.28 -20.90 -13.06
CA THR A 275 -12.34 -19.94 -13.33
C THR A 275 -11.87 -19.06 -14.47
N ASN A 276 -12.64 -19.05 -15.56
CA ASN A 276 -12.37 -18.33 -16.79
C ASN A 276 -11.93 -16.88 -16.54
N LEU A 277 -10.63 -16.63 -16.49
CA LEU A 277 -9.99 -15.32 -16.58
C LEU A 277 -9.42 -15.08 -17.98
N SER A 278 -9.81 -15.89 -18.97
CA SER A 278 -9.44 -15.75 -20.37
C SER A 278 -10.57 -15.08 -21.18
N LYS A 279 -10.80 -13.79 -20.92
CA LYS A 279 -11.46 -12.87 -21.88
C LYS A 279 -10.60 -11.62 -22.12
N LEU A 280 -9.27 -11.78 -22.18
CA LEU A 280 -8.38 -10.70 -22.61
C LEU A 280 -7.14 -11.17 -23.41
N SER A 281 -7.25 -12.28 -24.14
CA SER A 281 -6.20 -12.64 -25.11
C SER A 281 -6.83 -13.22 -26.36
N HIS A 282 -7.36 -12.33 -27.19
CA HIS A 282 -7.56 -12.54 -28.62
C HIS A 282 -7.14 -11.26 -29.32
N ASN A 283 -5.83 -11.08 -29.49
CA ASN A 283 -5.25 -10.44 -30.67
C ASN A 283 -3.72 -10.49 -30.61
N ILE A 284 -3.19 -11.69 -30.85
CA ILE A 284 -1.81 -11.84 -31.32
C ILE A 284 -1.94 -12.63 -32.62
N ASN A 285 -2.36 -11.95 -33.68
CA ASN A 285 -2.05 -12.24 -35.09
C ASN A 285 -2.83 -11.31 -36.03
N SER A 286 -2.28 -10.12 -36.27
CA SER A 286 -2.50 -9.39 -37.53
C SER A 286 -1.33 -8.44 -37.77
N ARG A 287 -0.18 -9.00 -38.14
CA ARG A 287 0.81 -8.27 -38.93
C ARG A 287 0.28 -8.23 -40.36
N THR A 288 -0.35 -7.11 -40.74
CA THR A 288 -0.33 -6.49 -42.08
C THR A 288 -1.37 -5.36 -42.13
N ASN A 289 -0.94 -4.12 -41.92
CA ASN A 289 -1.28 -2.97 -42.78
C ASN A 289 -0.63 -1.71 -42.22
N TYR A 290 0.48 -1.33 -42.85
CA TYR A 290 1.00 0.02 -42.84
C TYR A 290 0.09 0.90 -43.73
N TYR A 291 -0.09 2.16 -43.33
CA TYR A 291 -0.89 3.23 -43.96
C TYR A 291 -2.40 3.23 -43.66
N ASN A 292 -2.77 3.75 -42.48
CA ASN A 292 -3.88 4.70 -42.32
C ASN A 292 -3.92 5.20 -40.88
N GLN A 293 -3.36 6.38 -40.65
CA GLN A 293 -3.27 6.98 -39.32
C GLN A 293 -3.54 8.47 -39.49
N ASN A 294 -4.83 8.86 -39.52
CA ASN A 294 -5.27 10.26 -39.45
C ASN A 294 -6.80 10.44 -39.18
N ASP A 295 -7.47 9.61 -38.36
CA ASP A 295 -8.93 9.78 -38.09
C ASP A 295 -9.40 9.39 -36.66
N ASN A 296 -8.55 9.52 -35.63
CA ASN A 296 -8.89 9.01 -34.27
C ASN A 296 -9.06 10.07 -33.16
N GLU A 297 -8.98 11.37 -33.43
CA GLU A 297 -9.21 12.39 -32.38
C GLU A 297 -10.70 12.71 -32.13
N ASP A 298 -11.56 12.62 -33.15
CA ASP A 298 -12.97 13.03 -33.02
C ASP A 298 -13.86 12.05 -32.23
N ARG A 299 -13.46 10.77 -32.16
CA ARG A 299 -14.23 9.73 -31.45
C ARG A 299 -14.10 9.79 -29.93
N TYR A 300 -13.00 10.33 -29.40
CA TYR A 300 -12.78 10.45 -27.95
C TYR A 300 -13.54 11.65 -27.36
N SER A 301 -13.61 12.77 -28.11
CA SER A 301 -14.34 13.99 -27.74
C SER A 301 -15.86 13.78 -27.62
N SER A 302 -16.46 13.03 -28.54
CA SER A 302 -17.91 12.78 -28.55
C SER A 302 -18.41 11.92 -27.39
N LYS A 303 -17.62 10.93 -26.94
CA LYS A 303 -17.98 10.11 -25.76
C LYS A 303 -17.93 10.92 -24.47
N HIS A 304 -16.93 11.78 -24.31
CA HIS A 304 -16.80 12.62 -23.13
C HIS A 304 -17.95 13.65 -23.01
N ARG A 305 -18.34 14.29 -24.12
CA ARG A 305 -19.51 15.20 -24.14
C ARG A 305 -20.82 14.51 -23.77
N ASN A 306 -21.02 13.28 -24.24
CA ASN A 306 -22.21 12.50 -23.90
C ASN A 306 -22.25 12.08 -22.42
N GLU A 307 -21.08 11.78 -21.84
CA GLU A 307 -20.95 11.45 -20.43
C GLU A 307 -21.19 12.67 -19.52
N ILE A 308 -20.69 13.85 -19.92
CA ILE A 308 -20.96 15.12 -19.23
C ILE A 308 -22.46 15.43 -19.25
N ARG A 309 -23.14 15.31 -20.42
CA ARG A 309 -24.58 15.52 -20.54
C ARG A 309 -25.40 14.54 -19.69
N ARG A 310 -24.96 13.28 -19.58
CA ARG A 310 -25.62 12.28 -18.72
C ARG A 310 -25.50 12.65 -17.25
N ARG A 311 -24.31 13.09 -16.82
CA ARG A 311 -24.06 13.54 -15.45
C ARG A 311 -24.88 14.79 -15.09
N GLU A 312 -24.98 15.75 -16.02
CA GLU A 312 -25.75 16.97 -15.82
C GLU A 312 -27.26 16.70 -15.68
N ARG A 313 -27.80 15.73 -16.44
CA ARG A 313 -29.19 15.29 -16.28
C ARG A 313 -29.42 14.66 -14.90
N GLN A 314 -28.49 13.82 -14.44
CA GLN A 314 -28.58 13.18 -13.14
C GLN A 314 -28.44 14.19 -11.98
N SER A 315 -27.58 15.21 -12.11
CA SER A 315 -27.46 16.25 -11.09
C SER A 315 -28.70 17.13 -11.02
N LYS A 316 -29.30 17.49 -12.17
CA LYS A 316 -30.57 18.25 -12.21
C LYS A 316 -31.74 17.47 -11.61
N GLU A 317 -31.78 16.15 -11.80
CA GLU A 317 -32.82 15.31 -11.20
C GLU A 317 -32.67 15.22 -9.67
N LEU A 318 -31.44 15.10 -9.18
CA LEU A 318 -31.14 15.15 -7.74
C LEU A 318 -31.47 16.52 -7.13
N GLU A 319 -31.09 17.60 -7.79
CA GLU A 319 -31.41 18.97 -7.37
C GLU A 319 -32.92 19.18 -7.28
N ARG A 320 -33.67 18.69 -8.27
CA ARG A 320 -35.13 18.72 -8.25
C ARG A 320 -35.71 17.90 -7.09
N GLN A 321 -35.17 16.70 -6.81
CA GLN A 321 -35.61 15.92 -5.65
C GLN A 321 -35.33 16.64 -4.33
N ILE A 322 -34.18 17.30 -4.20
CA ILE A 322 -33.83 18.08 -3.01
C ILE A 322 -34.79 19.25 -2.84
N LEU A 323 -35.04 20.03 -3.89
CA LEU A 323 -36.00 21.14 -3.86
C LEU A 323 -37.41 20.67 -3.51
N GLU A 324 -37.89 19.58 -4.13
CA GLU A 324 -39.22 19.03 -3.81
C GLU A 324 -39.31 18.57 -2.35
N THR A 325 -38.24 17.98 -1.80
CA THR A 325 -38.21 17.62 -0.38
C THR A 325 -38.15 18.83 0.55
N GLN A 326 -37.49 19.92 0.13
CA GLN A 326 -37.46 21.17 0.89
C GLN A 326 -38.82 21.85 0.87
N GLU A 327 -39.45 22.01 -0.30
CA GLU A 327 -40.79 22.58 -0.42
C GLU A 327 -41.82 21.77 0.38
N LYS A 328 -41.75 20.44 0.34
CA LYS A 328 -42.61 19.58 1.18
C LYS A 328 -42.42 19.82 2.67
N LYS A 329 -41.18 19.99 3.12
CA LYS A 329 -40.89 20.30 4.53
C LYS A 329 -41.39 21.69 4.92
N GLU A 330 -41.18 22.69 4.08
CA GLU A 330 -41.67 24.05 4.33
C GLU A 330 -43.20 24.11 4.39
N LEU A 331 -43.89 23.36 3.53
CA LEU A 331 -45.34 23.24 3.57
C LEU A 331 -45.82 22.53 4.84
N GLU A 332 -45.11 21.49 5.28
CA GLU A 332 -45.42 20.79 6.54
C GLU A 332 -45.19 21.71 7.76
N GLU A 333 -44.10 22.48 7.77
CA GLU A 333 -43.82 23.47 8.82
C GLU A 333 -44.87 24.57 8.85
N LYS A 334 -45.25 25.15 7.70
CA LYS A 334 -46.34 26.12 7.60
C LYS A 334 -47.67 25.54 8.08
N ALA A 335 -47.98 24.30 7.72
CA ALA A 335 -49.20 23.63 8.20
C ALA A 335 -49.18 23.45 9.72
N ARG A 336 -48.03 23.06 10.30
CA ARG A 336 -47.85 22.98 11.75
C ARG A 336 -47.99 24.34 12.42
N GLU A 337 -47.41 25.40 11.85
CA GLU A 337 -47.56 26.78 12.35
C GLU A 337 -49.02 27.23 12.33
N GLU A 338 -49.74 26.96 11.24
CA GLU A 338 -51.18 27.25 11.16
C GLU A 338 -52.00 26.45 12.18
N GLU A 339 -51.67 25.18 12.42
CA GLU A 339 -52.31 24.37 13.45
C GLU A 339 -52.05 24.94 14.85
N ILE A 340 -50.81 25.33 15.13
CA ILE A 340 -50.41 26.00 16.37
C ILE A 340 -51.19 27.31 16.54
N LEU A 341 -51.26 28.14 15.50
CA LEU A 341 -52.03 29.39 15.50
C LEU A 341 -53.52 29.15 15.72
N LYS A 342 -54.12 28.11 15.09
CA LYS A 342 -55.52 27.72 15.33
C LYS A 342 -55.73 27.24 16.77
N GLN A 343 -54.77 26.53 17.37
CA GLN A 343 -54.84 26.13 18.77
C GLN A 343 -54.76 27.34 19.72
N PHE A 344 -53.96 28.35 19.40
CA PHE A 344 -53.87 29.59 20.19
C PHE A 344 -55.07 30.52 19.97
N ALA A 345 -55.64 30.58 18.76
CA ALA A 345 -56.84 31.34 18.46
C ALA A 345 -58.04 30.85 19.30
N ARG A 346 -58.21 29.53 19.45
CA ARG A 346 -59.23 28.94 20.34
C ARG A 346 -59.07 29.30 21.83
N LYS A 347 -57.89 29.81 22.23
CA LYS A 347 -57.62 30.27 23.61
C LYS A 347 -57.73 31.80 23.75
N ASN A 348 -57.79 32.54 22.64
CA ASN A 348 -57.86 34.00 22.58
C ASN A 348 -59.25 34.50 22.14
N ASP A 349 -60.33 33.90 22.66
CA ASP A 349 -61.67 34.43 22.43
C ASP A 349 -61.88 35.72 23.26
N GLU A 350 -62.15 36.84 22.57
CA GLU A 350 -62.36 38.16 23.20
C GLU A 350 -63.50 38.16 24.22
N GLN A 351 -64.50 37.29 24.03
CA GLN A 351 -65.60 37.06 24.97
C GLN A 351 -65.10 36.40 26.27
N ALA A 352 -64.18 35.44 26.19
CA ALA A 352 -63.59 34.81 27.37
C ALA A 352 -62.68 35.79 28.15
N ILE A 353 -61.94 36.64 27.42
CA ILE A 353 -61.09 37.69 28.01
C ILE A 353 -61.95 38.76 28.71
N SER A 354 -63.04 39.19 28.09
CA SER A 354 -63.95 40.18 28.67
C SER A 354 -64.73 39.63 29.87
N ASP A 355 -65.20 38.38 29.84
CA ASP A 355 -65.84 37.74 31.00
C ASP A 355 -64.84 37.55 32.15
N ALA A 356 -63.60 37.12 31.87
CA ALA A 356 -62.54 37.04 32.87
C ALA A 356 -62.23 38.42 33.50
N LYS A 357 -62.19 39.48 32.69
CA LYS A 357 -61.99 40.86 33.17
C LYS A 357 -63.17 41.35 34.01
N ALA A 358 -64.41 41.02 33.63
CA ALA A 358 -65.61 41.34 34.40
C ALA A 358 -65.62 40.62 35.75
N ARG A 359 -65.29 39.33 35.80
CA ARG A 359 -65.15 38.54 37.04
C ARG A 359 -64.07 39.09 37.95
N TYR A 360 -62.91 39.49 37.38
CA TYR A 360 -61.83 40.12 38.14
C TYR A 360 -62.27 41.45 38.76
N LEU A 361 -62.95 42.32 38.00
CA LEU A 361 -63.47 43.59 38.51
C LEU A 361 -64.53 43.40 39.59
N ALA A 362 -65.41 42.40 39.45
CA ALA A 362 -66.40 42.06 40.48
C ALA A 362 -65.73 41.57 41.77
N ARG A 363 -64.67 40.75 41.66
CA ARG A 363 -63.89 40.29 42.81
C ARG A 363 -63.17 41.44 43.51
N LYS A 364 -62.58 42.35 42.74
CA LYS A 364 -61.92 43.56 43.25
C LYS A 364 -62.89 44.49 43.98
N LYS A 365 -64.11 44.66 43.45
CA LYS A 365 -65.16 45.45 44.12
C LYS A 365 -65.60 44.82 45.44
N LYS A 366 -65.72 43.48 45.50
CA LYS A 366 -66.04 42.76 46.73
C LYS A 366 -64.94 42.79 47.80
N THR A 367 -63.69 43.03 47.42
CA THR A 367 -62.57 43.17 48.37
C THR A 367 -62.34 44.62 48.83
N GLN A 368 -63.00 45.59 48.21
CA GLN A 368 -62.92 47.02 48.56
C GLN A 368 -64.14 47.53 49.35
N LEU A 369 -65.16 46.69 49.50
CA LEU A 369 -66.20 46.77 50.52
C LEU A 369 -65.77 45.93 51.71
#